data_AF-A0A2V7TGR2-F1
#
_entry.id   AF-A0A2V7TGR2-F1
#
_cell.length_a   1.000
_cell.length_b   1.000
_cell.length_c   1.000
_cell.angle_alpha   90.00
_cell.angle_beta   90.00
_cell.angle_gamma   90.00
#
_symmetry.space_group_name_H-M   'P 1'
#
loop_
_entity.id
_entity.type
_entity.pdbx_description
1 polymer ?
#
loop_
_entity_poly.entity_id
_entity_poly.type
_entity_poly.pdbx_seq_one_letter_code
_entity_poly.pdbx_strand_id
1 'polypeptide(L)'
;MMSTPAEERLVTLIAESARGPRREGLFALWLVVRAAEALLPPAPVSAKNHRRRLQALETRLGSLALPAPLKRALAAARQHLETATPNAAALVLSQLTAPARDVLGAEAADAVTVAARTARLHL
;
A
#
# COMPACT_ATOMS: atom_id res chain seq x y z
N MET A 1 10.99 14.28 -5.14
CA MET A 1 10.46 12.91 -5.23
C MET A 1 9.15 13.05 -5.99
N MET A 2 9.05 12.55 -7.22
CA MET A 2 7.78 12.60 -7.95
C MET A 2 6.83 11.59 -7.28
N SER A 3 5.61 12.02 -6.94
CA SER A 3 4.57 11.14 -6.41
C SER A 3 4.12 10.16 -7.49
N THR A 4 3.78 8.93 -7.10
CA THR A 4 3.19 7.97 -8.04
C THR A 4 1.72 8.32 -8.28
N PRO A 5 1.13 7.95 -9.44
CA PRO A 5 -0.30 8.19 -9.69
C PRO A 5 -1.22 7.54 -8.64
N ALA A 6 -0.82 6.40 -8.07
CA ALA A 6 -1.57 5.74 -7.01
C ALA A 6 -1.44 6.49 -5.67
N GLU A 7 -0.24 6.99 -5.33
CA GLU A 7 -0.01 7.84 -4.16
C GLU A 7 -0.90 9.09 -4.22
N GLU A 8 -0.93 9.79 -5.35
CA GLU A 8 -1.76 11.00 -5.52
C GLU A 8 -3.24 10.72 -5.29
N ARG A 9 -3.78 9.67 -5.91
CA ARG A 9 -5.19 9.28 -5.74
C ARG A 9 -5.53 8.94 -4.29
N LEU A 10 -4.68 8.17 -3.61
CA LEU A 10 -4.91 7.79 -2.22
C LEU A 10 -4.81 9.00 -1.28
N VAL A 11 -3.87 9.91 -1.51
CA VAL A 11 -3.74 11.15 -0.72
C VAL A 11 -5.00 12.02 -0.87
N THR A 12 -5.53 12.16 -2.08
CA THR A 12 -6.80 12.87 -2.32
C THR A 12 -7.95 12.22 -1.56
N LEU A 13 -8.11 10.89 -1.67
CA LEU A 13 -9.16 10.16 -0.94
C LEU A 13 -9.03 10.31 0.59
N ILE A 14 -7.81 10.32 1.12
CA ILE A 14 -7.56 10.56 2.55
C ILE A 14 -7.98 11.97 2.96
N ALA A 15 -7.68 12.97 2.11
CA ALA A 15 -8.01 14.37 2.37
C ALA A 15 -9.52 14.62 2.34
N GLU A 16 -10.24 13.97 1.42
CA GLU A 16 -11.70 14.06 1.28
C GLU A 16 -12.45 13.23 2.35
N SER A 17 -11.78 12.28 2.99
CA SER A 17 -12.41 11.43 4.01
C SER A 17 -12.50 12.13 5.37
N ALA A 18 -13.71 12.13 5.95
CA ALA A 18 -13.93 12.51 7.33
C ALA A 18 -13.09 11.64 8.29
N ARG A 19 -12.84 12.15 9.50
CA ARG A 19 -12.13 11.37 10.54
C ARG A 19 -12.92 10.09 10.85
N GLY A 20 -12.21 8.97 11.00
CA GLY A 20 -12.79 7.68 11.37
C GLY A 20 -12.15 6.49 10.66
N PRO A 21 -12.71 5.28 10.83
CA PRO A 21 -12.12 4.03 10.38
C PRO A 21 -11.83 3.96 8.88
N ARG A 22 -12.66 4.61 8.04
CA ARG A 22 -12.44 4.67 6.59
C ARG A 22 -11.16 5.43 6.25
N ARG A 23 -10.94 6.61 6.85
CA ARG A 23 -9.74 7.42 6.65
C ARG A 23 -8.49 6.69 7.14
N GLU A 24 -8.58 6.01 8.28
CA GLU A 24 -7.48 5.19 8.80
C GLU A 24 -7.17 4.00 7.88
N GLY A 25 -8.19 3.37 7.30
CA GLY A 25 -8.02 2.33 6.29
C GLY A 25 -7.36 2.84 5.00
N LEU A 26 -7.78 3.99 4.48
CA LEU A 26 -7.14 4.64 3.33
C LEU A 26 -5.67 5.01 3.61
N PHE A 27 -5.41 5.55 4.81
CA PHE A 27 -4.04 5.87 5.24
C PHE A 27 -3.17 4.62 5.37
N ALA A 28 -3.69 3.55 5.96
CA ALA A 28 -3.00 2.27 6.08
C ALA A 28 -2.68 1.67 4.69
N LEU A 29 -3.64 1.73 3.77
CA LEU A 29 -3.47 1.30 2.38
C LEU A 29 -2.36 2.10 1.68
N TRP A 30 -2.39 3.43 1.80
CA TRP A 30 -1.36 4.32 1.25
C TRP A 30 0.04 3.98 1.78
N LEU A 31 0.19 3.73 3.08
CA LEU A 31 1.49 3.35 3.66
C LEU A 31 2.06 2.06 3.04
N VAL A 32 1.20 1.05 2.81
CA VAL A 32 1.61 -0.23 2.21
C VAL A 32 1.91 -0.08 0.72
N VAL A 33 1.06 0.63 -0.04
CA VAL A 33 1.30 0.92 -1.47
C VAL A 33 2.64 1.64 -1.64
N ARG A 34 2.92 2.66 -0.82
CA ARG A 34 4.17 3.41 -0.86
C ARG A 34 5.39 2.57 -0.45
N ALA A 35 5.22 1.54 0.37
CA ALA A 35 6.28 0.59 0.71
C ALA A 35 6.56 -0.37 -0.46
N ALA A 36 5.52 -0.81 -1.17
CA ALA A 36 5.65 -1.66 -2.36
C ALA A 36 6.27 -0.91 -3.54
N GLU A 37 5.75 0.28 -3.87
CA GLU A 37 6.25 1.09 -4.99
C GLU A 37 7.71 1.53 -4.81
N ALA A 38 8.17 1.64 -3.57
CA ALA A 38 9.57 1.96 -3.27
C ALA A 38 10.57 0.87 -3.69
N LEU A 39 10.11 -0.34 -4.00
CA LEU A 39 10.95 -1.42 -4.53
C LEU A 39 11.02 -1.41 -6.06
N LEU A 40 10.27 -0.54 -6.72
CA LEU A 40 10.17 -0.50 -8.18
C LEU A 40 11.18 0.51 -8.78
N PRO A 41 11.62 0.27 -10.04
CA PRO A 41 12.35 1.27 -10.83
C PRO A 41 11.57 2.60 -10.95
N PRO A 42 12.25 3.73 -11.22
CA PRO A 42 13.67 3.86 -11.58
C PRO A 42 14.63 3.97 -10.39
N ALA A 43 14.13 4.19 -9.17
CA ALA A 43 14.95 4.48 -7.99
C ALA A 43 14.54 3.63 -6.79
N PRO A 44 14.76 2.30 -6.82
CA PRO A 44 14.39 1.42 -5.73
C PRO A 44 15.19 1.76 -4.46
N VAL A 45 14.55 1.69 -3.30
CA VAL A 45 15.23 1.88 -2.02
C VAL A 45 16.14 0.70 -1.72
N SER A 46 17.24 0.96 -1.00
CA SER A 46 18.11 -0.12 -0.52
C SER A 46 17.36 -1.08 0.42
N ALA A 47 17.75 -2.36 0.42
CA ALA A 47 17.14 -3.38 1.29
C ALA A 47 17.21 -3.02 2.78
N LYS A 48 18.26 -2.32 3.23
CA LYS A 48 18.37 -1.80 4.60
C LYS A 48 17.29 -0.75 4.90
N ASN A 49 17.10 0.21 4.00
CA ASN A 49 16.08 1.24 4.14
C ASN A 49 14.67 0.64 4.06
N HIS A 50 14.46 -0.35 3.19
CA HIS A 50 13.20 -1.08 3.08
C HIS A 50 12.81 -1.78 4.39
N ARG A 51 13.73 -2.56 4.98
CA ARG A 51 13.50 -3.22 6.27
C ARG A 51 13.11 -2.24 7.38
N ARG A 52 13.82 -1.11 7.48
CA ARG A 52 13.47 -0.05 8.45
C ARG A 52 12.06 0.51 8.21
N ARG A 53 11.67 0.69 6.95
CA ARG A 53 10.31 1.15 6.60
C ARG A 53 9.25 0.12 6.96
N LEU A 54 9.51 -1.18 6.77
CA LEU A 54 8.58 -2.23 7.17
C LEU A 54 8.39 -2.34 8.68
N GLN A 55 9.44 -2.14 9.47
CA GLN A 55 9.34 -2.06 10.94
C GLN A 55 8.46 -0.88 11.39
N ALA A 56 8.69 0.30 10.81
CA ALA A 56 7.86 1.47 11.07
C ALA A 56 6.41 1.27 10.60
N LEU A 57 6.21 0.57 9.48
CA LEU A 57 4.90 0.21 8.94
C LEU A 57 4.14 -0.69 9.91
N GLU A 58 4.77 -1.73 10.45
CA GLU A 58 4.17 -2.64 11.43
C GLU A 58 3.63 -1.89 12.65
N THR A 59 4.47 -1.01 13.22
CA THR A 59 4.09 -0.20 14.39
C THR A 59 2.88 0.68 14.07
N ARG A 60 2.87 1.33 12.91
CA ARG A 60 1.77 2.20 12.47
C ARG A 60 0.50 1.43 12.20
N LEU A 61 0.57 0.27 11.55
CA LEU A 61 -0.61 -0.57 11.30
C LEU A 61 -1.21 -1.09 12.61
N GLY A 62 -0.38 -1.34 13.63
CA GLY A 62 -0.82 -1.75 14.96
C GLY A 62 -1.62 -0.68 15.71
N SER A 63 -1.40 0.61 15.42
CA SER A 63 -2.08 1.72 16.11
C SER A 63 -3.39 2.18 15.47
N LEU A 64 -3.76 1.63 14.30
CA LEU A 64 -4.94 2.05 13.55
C LEU A 64 -6.15 1.15 13.84
N ALA A 65 -7.33 1.75 13.95
CA ALA A 65 -8.63 1.10 14.06
C ALA A 65 -9.09 0.60 12.68
N LEU A 66 -8.49 -0.51 12.25
CA LEU A 66 -8.76 -1.11 10.95
C LEU A 66 -9.85 -2.19 11.03
N PRO A 67 -10.77 -2.25 10.04
CA PRO A 67 -11.65 -3.41 9.86
C PRO A 67 -10.84 -4.70 9.72
N ALA A 68 -11.30 -5.78 10.37
CA ALA A 68 -10.56 -7.05 10.44
C ALA A 68 -10.13 -7.64 9.08
N PRO A 69 -10.96 -7.58 8.00
CA PRO A 69 -10.52 -8.04 6.68
C PRO A 69 -9.33 -7.25 6.14
N LEU A 70 -9.38 -5.91 6.24
CA LEU A 70 -8.30 -5.04 5.78
C LEU A 70 -7.04 -5.22 6.63
N LYS A 71 -7.17 -5.32 7.96
CA LYS A 71 -6.03 -5.55 8.86
C LYS A 71 -5.25 -6.83 8.48
N ARG A 72 -5.97 -7.93 8.20
CA ARG A 72 -5.35 -9.20 7.78
C ARG A 72 -4.65 -9.07 6.43
N ALA A 73 -5.28 -8.43 5.45
CA ALA A 73 -4.70 -8.21 4.13
C ALA A 73 -3.41 -7.37 4.21
N LEU A 74 -3.41 -6.27 4.98
CA LEU A 74 -2.24 -5.40 5.12
C LEU A 74 -1.11 -6.08 5.92
N ALA A 75 -1.43 -6.92 6.90
CA ALA A 75 -0.43 -7.71 7.61
C ALA A 75 0.26 -8.74 6.68
N ALA A 76 -0.52 -9.46 5.87
CA ALA A 76 0.00 -10.39 4.87
C ALA A 76 0.85 -9.67 3.80
N ALA A 77 0.38 -8.52 3.32
CA ALA A 77 1.13 -7.67 2.39
C ALA A 77 2.48 -7.23 2.99
N ARG A 78 2.50 -6.77 4.26
CA ARG A 78 3.72 -6.39 4.95
C ARG A 78 4.73 -7.55 5.01
N GLN A 79 4.28 -8.75 5.38
CA GLN A 79 5.13 -9.93 5.44
C GLN A 79 5.72 -10.29 4.07
N HIS A 80 4.89 -10.26 3.02
CA HIS A 80 5.36 -10.56 1.68
C HIS A 80 6.42 -9.56 1.19
N LEU A 81 6.29 -8.28 1.54
CA LEU A 81 7.26 -7.24 1.21
C LEU A 81 8.63 -7.45 1.88
N GLU A 82 8.77 -8.32 2.89
CA GLU A 82 10.07 -8.63 3.50
C GLU A 82 11.07 -9.23 2.49
N THR A 83 10.56 -9.89 1.44
CA THR A 83 11.35 -10.41 0.31
C THR A 83 12.12 -9.31 -0.43
N ALA A 84 11.67 -8.05 -0.37
CA ALA A 84 12.33 -6.88 -0.92
C ALA A 84 12.65 -6.95 -2.43
N THR A 85 11.76 -7.56 -3.22
CA THR A 85 11.90 -7.67 -4.69
C THR A 85 10.77 -6.94 -5.45
N PRO A 86 11.00 -6.52 -6.70
CA PRO A 86 9.95 -5.99 -7.57
C PRO A 86 8.78 -6.97 -7.77
N ASN A 87 9.05 -8.28 -7.95
CA ASN A 87 8.01 -9.30 -8.07
C ASN A 87 7.11 -9.36 -6.83
N ALA A 88 7.70 -9.33 -5.64
CA ALA A 88 6.97 -9.29 -4.37
C ALA A 88 6.06 -8.05 -4.29
N ALA A 89 6.58 -6.87 -4.69
CA ALA A 89 5.80 -5.64 -4.72
C ALA A 89 4.60 -5.73 -5.69
N ALA A 90 4.82 -6.21 -6.91
CA ALA A 90 3.77 -6.36 -7.92
C ALA A 90 2.67 -7.35 -7.49
N LEU A 91 3.07 -8.45 -6.83
CA LEU A 91 2.12 -9.42 -6.28
C LEU A 91 1.28 -8.80 -5.16
N VAL A 92 1.92 -8.11 -4.21
CA VAL A 92 1.23 -7.43 -3.10
C VAL A 92 0.23 -6.41 -3.62
N LEU A 93 0.63 -5.55 -4.57
CA LEU A 93 -0.25 -4.56 -5.16
C LEU A 93 -1.46 -5.22 -5.85
N SER A 94 -1.24 -6.33 -6.57
CA SER A 94 -2.34 -7.09 -7.20
C SER A 94 -3.30 -7.70 -6.18
N GLN A 95 -2.78 -8.24 -5.08
CA GLN A 95 -3.58 -8.89 -4.03
C GLN A 95 -4.38 -7.90 -3.18
N LEU A 96 -3.92 -6.65 -3.06
CA LEU A 96 -4.60 -5.62 -2.26
C LEU A 96 -5.84 -5.02 -2.95
N THR A 97 -6.01 -5.19 -4.26
CA THR A 97 -7.15 -4.61 -4.99
C THR A 97 -8.50 -5.09 -4.44
N ALA A 98 -8.66 -6.40 -4.23
CA ALA A 98 -9.91 -6.97 -3.73
C ALA A 98 -10.27 -6.49 -2.31
N PRO A 99 -9.40 -6.64 -1.28
CA PRO A 99 -9.73 -6.15 0.06
C PRO A 99 -9.87 -4.61 0.13
N ALA A 100 -9.18 -3.85 -0.73
CA ALA A 100 -9.41 -2.41 -0.84
C ALA A 100 -10.82 -2.11 -1.36
N ARG A 101 -11.28 -2.83 -2.40
CA ARG A 101 -12.63 -2.69 -2.94
C ARG A 101 -13.70 -3.00 -1.91
N ASP A 102 -13.55 -4.13 -1.24
CA ASP A 102 -14.56 -4.66 -0.32
C ASP A 102 -14.72 -3.81 0.93
N VAL A 103 -13.64 -3.17 1.39
CA VAL A 103 -13.64 -2.42 2.67
C VAL A 103 -13.67 -0.91 2.47
N LEU A 104 -13.01 -0.38 1.44
CA LEU A 104 -12.77 1.07 1.27
C LEU A 104 -13.49 1.66 0.05
N GLY A 105 -14.06 0.82 -0.83
CA GLY A 105 -14.81 1.24 -2.01
C GLY A 105 -14.01 1.15 -3.31
N ALA A 106 -14.71 1.45 -4.41
CA ALA A 106 -14.18 1.30 -5.76
C ALA A 106 -12.98 2.22 -6.03
N GLU A 107 -13.02 3.46 -5.53
CA GLU A 107 -11.96 4.45 -5.79
C GLU A 107 -10.62 4.03 -5.18
N ALA A 108 -10.65 3.42 -4.00
CA ALA A 108 -9.47 2.87 -3.35
C ALA A 108 -8.91 1.69 -4.14
N ALA A 109 -9.77 0.81 -4.63
CA ALA A 109 -9.39 -0.32 -5.47
C ALA A 109 -8.78 0.13 -6.82
N ASP A 110 -9.32 1.19 -7.41
CA ASP A 110 -8.82 1.75 -8.66
C ASP A 110 -7.42 2.34 -8.48
N ALA A 111 -7.18 3.05 -7.37
CA ALA A 111 -5.83 3.56 -7.05
C ALA A 111 -4.81 2.42 -6.92
N VAL A 112 -5.16 1.34 -6.22
CA VAL A 112 -4.29 0.15 -6.08
C VAL A 112 -4.10 -0.57 -7.41
N THR A 113 -5.15 -0.63 -8.23
CA THR A 113 -5.08 -1.23 -9.57
C THR A 113 -4.11 -0.49 -10.48
N VAL A 114 -4.05 0.84 -10.39
CA VAL A 114 -3.05 1.65 -11.09
C VAL A 114 -1.64 1.26 -10.64
N ALA A 115 -1.38 1.22 -9.33
CA ALA A 115 -0.08 0.78 -8.81
C ALA A 115 0.29 -0.64 -9.29
N ALA A 116 -0.65 -1.59 -9.24
CA ALA A 116 -0.43 -2.96 -9.68
C ALA A 116 -0.11 -3.05 -11.17
N ARG A 117 -0.78 -2.27 -12.01
CA ARG A 117 -0.49 -2.18 -13.45
C ARG A 117 0.89 -1.59 -13.69
N THR A 118 1.23 -0.49 -13.03
CA THR A 118 2.56 0.13 -13.13
C THR A 118 3.67 -0.85 -12.70
N ALA A 119 3.47 -1.55 -11.58
CA ALA A 119 4.44 -2.54 -11.10
C ALA A 119 4.71 -3.67 -12.10
N ARG A 120 3.67 -4.13 -12.81
CA ARG A 120 3.79 -5.15 -13.85
C ARG A 120 4.58 -4.70 -15.07
N LEU A 121 4.70 -3.39 -15.33
CA LEU A 121 5.55 -2.87 -16.40
C LEU A 121 7.05 -2.99 -16.10
N HIS A 122 7.40 -3.34 -14.85
CA HIS A 122 8.77 -3.45 -14.37
C HIS A 122 9.21 -4.90 -14.09
N LEU A 123 8.38 -5.88 -14.45
CA LEU A 123 8.70 -7.31 -14.37
C LEU A 123 9.06 -7.85 -15.74
#